data_AF-A0A3R6DC63-F1
#
_entry.id   AF-A0A3R6DC63-F1
#
_cell.length_a   1.000
_cell.length_b   1.000
_cell.length_c   1.000
_cell.angle_alpha   90.00
_cell.angle_beta   90.00
_cell.angle_gamma   90.00
#
_symmetry.space_group_name_H-M   'P 1'
#
loop_
_entity.id
_entity.type
_entity.pdbx_description
1 polymer ?
#
loop_
_entity_poly.entity_id
_entity_poly.type
_entity_poly.pdbx_seq_one_letter_code
_entity_poly.pdbx_strand_id
1 'polypeptide(L)' 'MSKIIKIKKRSFMKLFYAINLFGIIITCLVLKYRNWMKAYYNIRFEKEAYAHQNDMEYLIRRKHYCYLTRIETRHI' A
#
# COMPACT_ATOMS: atom_id res chain seq x y z
N MET A 1 19.24 36.93 -29.91
CA MET A 1 18.06 36.79 -29.02
C MET A 1 18.12 35.43 -28.33
N SER A 2 18.70 35.34 -27.14
CA SER A 2 18.79 34.07 -26.40
C SER A 2 17.52 33.83 -25.57
N LYS A 3 16.86 32.70 -25.79
CA LYS A 3 15.71 32.25 -24.97
C LYS A 3 16.23 31.47 -23.77
N ILE A 4 15.96 31.97 -22.56
CA ILE A 4 16.28 31.29 -21.31
C ILE A 4 15.18 30.25 -21.04
N ILE A 5 15.53 28.97 -21.12
CA ILE A 5 14.61 27.85 -20.83
C ILE A 5 14.69 27.53 -19.34
N LYS A 6 13.60 27.74 -18.59
CA LYS A 6 13.51 27.35 -17.18
C LYS A 6 13.23 25.85 -17.08
N ILE A 7 14.26 25.05 -16.82
CA ILE A 7 14.11 23.59 -16.60
C ILE A 7 13.54 23.35 -15.20
N LYS A 8 12.32 22.80 -15.13
CA LYS A 8 11.67 22.42 -13.86
C LYS A 8 12.28 21.11 -13.35
N LYS A 9 13.01 21.16 -12.23
CA LYS A 9 13.60 19.97 -11.59
C LYS A 9 12.48 19.08 -11.04
N ARG A 10 12.18 17.96 -11.71
CA ARG A 10 11.23 16.95 -11.23
C ARG A 10 11.95 15.98 -10.30
N SER A 11 11.45 15.80 -9.08
CA SER A 11 12.05 14.88 -8.09
C SER A 11 11.66 13.43 -8.42
N PHE A 12 12.52 12.75 -9.20
CA PHE A 12 12.36 11.35 -9.61
C PHE A 12 12.39 10.36 -8.44
N MET A 13 13.11 10.70 -7.36
CA MET A 13 13.42 9.77 -6.26
C MET A 13 12.21 9.29 -5.45
N LYS A 14 11.09 10.00 -5.47
CA LYS A 14 9.89 9.63 -4.68
C LYS A 14 9.32 8.26 -5.08
N LEU A 15 9.33 7.95 -6.38
CA LEU A 15 8.80 6.68 -6.89
C LEU A 15 9.70 5.50 -6.49
N PHE A 16 11.01 5.72 -6.46
CA PHE A 16 12.01 4.72 -6.08
C PHE A 16 11.81 4.25 -4.63
N TYR A 17 11.65 5.19 -3.69
CA TYR A 17 11.41 4.85 -2.29
C TYR A 17 10.09 4.10 -2.08
N ALA A 18 9.03 4.46 -2.80
CA ALA A 18 7.73 3.80 -2.69
C ALA A 18 7.79 2.32 -3.13
N ILE A 19 8.45 2.05 -4.27
CA ILE A 19 8.61 0.68 -4.79
C ILE A 19 9.49 -0.15 -3.84
N ASN A 20 10.58 0.43 -3.33
CA ASN A 20 11.47 -0.27 -2.42
C ASN A 20 10.79 -0.63 -1.09
N LEU A 21 10.04 0.32 -0.50
CA LEU A 21 9.25 0.09 0.71
C LEU A 21 8.22 -1.02 0.51
N PHE A 22 7.53 -1.03 -0.62
CA PHE A 22 6.57 -2.09 -0.96
C PHE A 22 7.25 -3.47 -1.05
N GLY A 23 8.42 -3.54 -1.69
CA GLY A 23 9.21 -4.77 -1.78
C GLY A 23 9.62 -5.32 -0.41
N ILE A 24 10.05 -4.46 0.51
CA ILE A 24 10.39 -4.85 1.89
C ILE A 24 9.17 -5.44 2.61
N ILE A 25 8.00 -4.79 2.51
CA ILE A 25 6.76 -5.27 3.14
C ILE A 25 6.41 -6.68 2.65
N ILE A 26 6.40 -6.89 1.32
CA ILE A 26 6.11 -8.21 0.73
C ILE A 26 7.13 -9.25 1.20
N THR A 27 8.41 -8.89 1.25
CA THR A 27 9.48 -9.78 1.73
C THR A 27 9.23 -10.21 3.18
N CYS A 28 8.90 -9.27 4.07
CA CYS A 28 8.54 -9.58 5.46
C CYS A 28 7.31 -10.52 5.56
N LEU A 29 6.29 -10.32 4.73
CA LEU A 29 5.12 -11.19 4.68
C LEU A 29 5.47 -12.60 4.21
N VAL A 30 6.29 -12.73 3.17
CA VAL A 30 6.76 -14.03 2.65
C VAL A 30 7.58 -14.76 3.70
N LEU A 31 8.49 -14.08 4.39
CA LEU A 31 9.27 -14.66 5.49
C LEU A 31 8.37 -15.14 6.65
N LYS A 32 7.34 -14.37 7.00
CA LYS A 32 6.39 -14.73 8.07
C LYS A 32 5.54 -15.95 7.72
N TYR A 33 4.98 -15.99 6.52
CA TYR A 33 4.04 -17.03 6.12
C TYR A 33 4.69 -18.24 5.43
N ARG A 34 5.97 -18.12 5.04
CA ARG A 34 6.76 -19.10 4.26
C ARG A 34 6.06 -19.60 2.99
N ASN A 35 5.05 -18.88 2.52
CA ASN A 35 4.25 -19.22 1.36
C ASN A 35 3.82 -17.92 0.69
N TRP A 36 4.18 -17.78 -0.58
CA TRP A 36 3.91 -16.61 -1.41
C TRP A 36 2.42 -16.33 -1.56
N MET A 37 1.62 -17.36 -1.79
CA MET A 37 0.18 -17.22 -1.95
C MET A 37 -0.46 -16.76 -0.64
N LYS A 38 -0.06 -17.36 0.49
CA LYS A 38 -0.54 -16.95 1.82
C LYS A 38 -0.09 -15.53 2.18
N ALA A 39 1.10 -15.12 1.79
CA ALA A 39 1.61 -13.76 1.97
C ALA A 39 0.79 -12.75 1.16
N TYR A 40 0.54 -13.04 -0.12
CA TYR A 40 -0.28 -12.22 -1.01
C TYR A 40 -1.71 -12.03 -0.45
N TYR A 41 -2.40 -13.12 -0.12
CA TYR A 41 -3.74 -13.07 0.47
C TYR A 41 -3.78 -12.34 1.82
N ASN A 42 -2.67 -12.18 2.54
CA ASN A 42 -2.63 -11.47 3.81
C ASN A 42 -2.36 -9.97 3.69
N ILE A 43 -2.07 -9.46 2.48
CA ILE A 43 -1.99 -8.02 2.23
C ILE A 43 -3.37 -7.42 2.53
N ARG A 44 -3.43 -6.34 3.33
CA ARG A 44 -4.70 -5.73 3.76
C ARG A 44 -5.62 -5.39 2.59
N PHE A 45 -5.04 -4.85 1.52
CA PHE A 45 -5.74 -4.54 0.29
C PHE A 45 -6.37 -5.78 -0.37
N GLU A 46 -5.60 -6.85 -0.50
CA GLU A 46 -6.08 -8.12 -1.06
C GLU A 46 -7.18 -8.71 -0.18
N LYS A 47 -6.98 -8.77 1.14
CA LYS A 47 -8.00 -9.25 2.08
C LYS A 47 -9.33 -8.50 1.93
N GLU A 48 -9.26 -7.19 1.79
CA GLU A 48 -10.43 -6.34 1.60
C GLU A 48 -11.10 -6.59 0.24
N ALA A 49 -10.31 -6.72 -0.83
CA ALA A 49 -10.83 -7.05 -2.16
C ALA A 49 -11.55 -8.40 -2.18
N TYR A 50 -10.96 -9.45 -1.59
CA TYR A 50 -11.59 -10.76 -1.48
C TYR A 50 -12.82 -10.76 -0.55
N ALA A 51 -12.82 -9.94 0.51
CA ALA A 51 -13.98 -9.82 1.41
C ALA A 51 -15.19 -9.17 0.71
N HIS A 52 -14.95 -8.24 -0.21
CA HIS A 52 -15.99 -7.49 -0.90
C HIS A 52 -16.15 -7.87 -2.38
N GLN A 53 -15.60 -9.02 -2.81
CA GLN A 53 -15.59 -9.45 -4.22
C GLN A 53 -17.00 -9.55 -4.85
N ASN A 54 -18.03 -9.80 -4.04
CA ASN A 54 -19.41 -9.95 -4.49
C ASN A 54 -20.24 -8.66 -4.33
N ASP A 55 -19.71 -7.60 -3.72
CA ASP A 55 -20.41 -6.32 -3.53
C ASP A 55 -20.05 -5.37 -4.69
N MET A 56 -20.92 -5.35 -5.70
CA MET A 56 -20.72 -4.52 -6.91
C MET A 56 -20.73 -3.01 -6.61
N GLU A 57 -21.34 -2.61 -5.49
CA GLU A 57 -21.45 -1.21 -5.07
C GLU A 57 -20.40 -0.83 -4.01
N TYR A 58 -19.50 -1.75 -3.66
CA TYR A 58 -18.46 -1.54 -2.64
C TYR A 58 -17.60 -0.30 -2.92
N LEU A 59 -17.19 -0.12 -4.18
CA LEU A 59 -16.33 0.98 -4.60
C LEU A 59 -16.95 2.36 -4.34
N ILE A 60 -18.29 2.46 -4.38
CA ILE A 60 -19.02 3.71 -4.17
C ILE A 60 -19.03 4.09 -2.68
N ARG A 61 -19.12 3.10 -1.78
CA ARG A 61 -19.24 3.30 -0.33
C ARG A 61 -17.91 3.25 0.42
N ARG A 62 -16.84 2.87 -0.26
CA ARG A 62 -15.53 2.63 0.37
C ARG A 62 -14.94 3.91 0.96
N LYS A 63 -14.69 3.91 2.27
CA LYS A 63 -13.91 4.97 2.93
C LYS A 63 -12.44 4.84 2.54
N HIS A 64 -11.89 5.87 1.90
CA HIS A 64 -10.46 5.92 1.59
C HIS A 64 -9.64 5.98 2.89
N TYR A 65 -8.79 4.97 3.12
CA TYR A 65 -7.73 4.96 4.14
C TYR A 65 -8.16 5.01 5.62
N CYS A 66 -9.29 4.41 5.99
CA CYS A 66 -9.64 4.25 7.41
C CYS A 66 -8.90 3.05 8.03
N TYR A 67 -7.67 3.29 8.48
CA TYR A 67 -6.80 2.25 9.07
C TYR A 67 -6.42 2.53 10.52
N LEU A 68 -7.15 3.39 11.23
CA LEU A 68 -7.00 3.59 12.66
C LEU A 68 -7.31 2.28 13.40
N THR A 69 -6.28 1.46 13.61
CA THR A 69 -6.31 0.38 14.57
C THR A 69 -6.41 1.00 15.96
N ARG A 70 -7.47 0.62 16.69
CA ARG A 70 -7.54 0.78 18.15
C ARG A 70 -6.27 0.16 18.72
N ILE A 71 -5.37 1.01 19.18
CA ILE A 71 -4.27 0.62 20.07
C ILE A 71 -4.96 0.24 21.37
N GLU A 72 -5.25 -1.04 21.53
CA GLU A 72 -5.58 -1.58 22.85
C GLU A 72 -4.32 -1.40 23.68
N THR A 73 -4.27 -0.35 24.49
CA THR A 73 -3.32 -0.24 25.59
C THR A 73 -3.53 -1.48 26.44
N ARG A 74 -2.70 -2.50 26.23
CA ARG A 74 -2.49 -3.54 27.23
C ARG A 74 -2.05 -2.80 28.49
N HIS A 75 -2.99 -2.62 29.41
CA HIS A 75 -2.69 -2.26 30.78
C HIS A 75 -1.71 -3.30 31.31
N ILE A 76 -0.46 -2.85 31.49
CA ILE A 76 0.51 -3.46 32.39
C ILE A 76 0.06 -3.09 33.80
#